data_AF-A0A534MEB2-F1
#
_entry.id   AF-A0A534MEB2-F1
#
_cell.length_a   1.000
_cell.length_b   1.000
_cell.length_c   1.000
_cell.angle_alpha   90.00
_cell.angle_beta   90.00
_cell.angle_gamma   90.00
#
_symmetry.space_group_name_H-M   'P 1'
#
loop_
_entity.id
_entity.type
_entity.pdbx_description
1 polymer ?
#
loop_
_entity_poly.entity_id
_entity_poly.type
_entity_poly.pdbx_seq_one_letter_code
_entity_poly.pdbx_strand_id
1 'polypeptide(L)'
;MAYKLVLLPGDGTGPEVMREAVKVLKAIQDSFGLSFETIPFPAGGQYYLDTGAEWPDGAFESCKSADAILLGAVGLPEATLPNGEVAGVGVVFGLRFGLDLYANVRPTKLYPNVRHKVHDGFKQVWEPGKVDFVIVRENTEGLYTPARGFLSRGGIDELAVDSRIITRKGAERVIRFAFELSQQRSGAPADRTRRVTCVDKSNVTAGCKLFRR
;
A
#
# COMPACT_ATOMS: atom_id res chain seq x y z
N MET A 1 13.56 -16.43 -19.50
CA MET A 1 13.99 -16.20 -18.11
C MET A 1 12.74 -16.08 -17.26
N ALA A 2 12.75 -16.61 -16.04
CA ALA A 2 11.62 -16.49 -15.12
C ALA A 2 11.70 -15.19 -14.33
N TYR A 3 10.56 -14.53 -14.11
CA TYR A 3 10.47 -13.40 -13.18
C TYR A 3 10.40 -13.93 -11.75
N LYS A 4 11.20 -13.38 -10.85
CA LYS A 4 11.23 -13.74 -9.43
C LYS A 4 10.17 -12.97 -8.67
N LEU A 5 9.25 -13.69 -8.06
CA LEU A 5 8.15 -13.14 -7.27
C LEU A 5 8.27 -13.58 -5.82
N VAL A 6 8.48 -12.64 -4.91
CA VAL A 6 8.38 -12.95 -3.48
C VAL A 6 6.92 -12.91 -3.05
N LEU A 7 6.46 -13.98 -2.41
CA LEU A 7 5.10 -14.07 -1.88
C LEU A 7 5.12 -13.87 -0.36
N LEU A 8 4.35 -12.90 0.12
CA LEU A 8 4.14 -12.63 1.53
C LEU A 8 2.64 -12.80 1.83
N PRO A 9 2.15 -14.02 2.09
CA PRO A 9 0.71 -14.27 2.25
C PRO A 9 0.14 -13.54 3.46
N GLY A 10 0.91 -13.47 4.55
CA GLY A 10 0.57 -12.73 5.76
C GLY A 10 -0.53 -13.39 6.60
N ASP A 11 -1.41 -12.58 7.17
CA ASP A 11 -2.40 -12.94 8.18
C ASP A 11 -3.85 -12.90 7.67
N GLY A 12 -4.77 -13.45 8.47
CA GLY A 12 -6.21 -13.37 8.24
C GLY A 12 -6.62 -13.97 6.90
N THR A 13 -7.29 -13.19 6.06
CA THR A 13 -7.69 -13.62 4.71
C THR A 13 -6.53 -13.62 3.70
N GLY A 14 -5.36 -13.10 4.08
CA GLY A 14 -4.17 -12.97 3.23
C GLY A 14 -3.74 -14.29 2.59
N PRO A 15 -3.50 -15.38 3.37
CA PRO A 15 -3.18 -16.70 2.82
C PRO A 15 -4.25 -17.25 1.88
N GLU A 16 -5.53 -16.97 2.13
CA GLU A 16 -6.63 -17.45 1.30
C GLU A 16 -6.62 -16.79 -0.08
N VAL A 17 -6.55 -15.46 -0.13
CA VAL A 17 -6.52 -14.72 -1.40
C VAL A 17 -5.20 -14.93 -2.15
N MET A 18 -4.09 -15.16 -1.44
CA MET A 18 -2.80 -15.47 -2.06
C MET A 18 -2.84 -16.78 -2.84
N ARG A 19 -3.50 -17.83 -2.32
CA ARG A 19 -3.66 -19.10 -3.04
C ARG A 19 -4.39 -18.90 -4.36
N GLU A 20 -5.42 -18.06 -4.39
CA GLU A 20 -6.14 -17.76 -5.62
C GLU A 20 -5.31 -16.92 -6.60
N ALA A 21 -4.51 -15.97 -6.09
CA ALA A 21 -3.57 -15.22 -6.92
C ALA A 21 -2.52 -16.13 -7.59
N VAL A 22 -1.98 -17.13 -6.87
CA VAL A 22 -1.04 -18.11 -7.43
C VAL A 22 -1.68 -18.97 -8.53
N LYS A 23 -2.97 -19.36 -8.38
CA LYS A 23 -3.70 -20.04 -9.46
C LYS A 23 -3.79 -19.18 -10.72
N VAL A 24 -4.06 -17.89 -10.57
CA VAL A 24 -4.10 -16.93 -11.70
C VAL A 24 -2.72 -16.77 -12.33
N LEU A 25 -1.65 -16.66 -11.53
CA LEU A 25 -0.28 -16.62 -12.04
C LEU A 25 0.03 -17.85 -12.90
N LYS A 26 -0.34 -19.05 -12.44
CA LYS A 26 -0.18 -20.29 -13.21
C LYS A 26 -0.93 -20.24 -14.54
N ALA A 27 -2.20 -19.82 -14.53
CA ALA A 27 -2.98 -19.68 -15.75
C ALA A 27 -2.35 -18.69 -16.75
N ILE A 28 -1.73 -17.61 -16.25
CA ILE A 28 -0.99 -16.64 -17.07
C ILE A 28 0.26 -17.28 -17.69
N GLN A 29 1.02 -18.09 -16.94
CA GLN A 29 2.18 -18.81 -17.49
C GLN A 29 1.76 -19.70 -18.66
N ASP A 30 0.71 -20.51 -18.44
CA ASP A 30 0.22 -21.47 -19.41
C ASP A 30 -0.32 -20.78 -20.68
N SER A 31 -0.92 -19.59 -20.54
CA SER A 31 -1.57 -18.87 -21.64
C SER A 31 -0.62 -17.95 -22.42
N PHE A 32 0.37 -17.34 -21.76
CA PHE A 32 1.19 -16.27 -22.35
C PHE A 32 2.67 -16.63 -22.49
N GLY A 33 3.08 -17.85 -22.11
CA GLY A 33 4.48 -18.27 -22.17
C GLY A 33 5.40 -17.49 -21.22
N LEU A 34 4.81 -16.86 -20.18
CA LEU A 34 5.55 -16.24 -19.09
C LEU A 34 5.98 -17.31 -18.09
N SER A 35 7.04 -17.04 -17.33
CA SER A 35 7.51 -17.93 -16.28
C SER A 35 7.73 -17.12 -15.01
N PHE A 36 7.21 -17.61 -13.88
CA PHE A 36 7.36 -17.02 -12.56
C PHE A 36 8.05 -18.02 -11.63
N GLU A 37 9.10 -17.57 -10.97
CA GLU A 37 9.72 -18.26 -9.85
C GLU A 37 9.17 -17.64 -8.56
N THR A 38 8.34 -18.38 -7.83
CA THR A 38 7.71 -17.87 -6.60
C THR A 38 8.48 -18.28 -5.36
N ILE A 39 8.81 -17.30 -4.51
CA ILE A 39 9.59 -17.50 -3.28
C ILE A 39 8.71 -17.08 -2.08
N PRO A 40 8.04 -18.02 -1.40
CA PRO A 40 7.17 -17.68 -0.29
C PRO A 40 7.94 -17.44 1.01
N PHE A 41 7.58 -16.39 1.74
CA PHE A 41 8.01 -16.16 3.13
C PHE A 41 6.78 -15.97 4.04
N PRO A 42 6.80 -16.53 5.27
CA PRO A 42 5.87 -16.11 6.30
C PRO A 42 6.14 -14.66 6.70
N ALA A 43 5.09 -13.94 7.06
CA ALA A 43 5.17 -12.56 7.51
C ALA A 43 3.91 -12.24 8.35
N GLY A 44 3.97 -11.22 9.19
CA GLY A 44 2.81 -10.71 9.91
C GLY A 44 2.71 -11.14 11.36
N GLY A 45 1.52 -10.95 11.92
CA GLY A 45 1.17 -11.19 13.31
C GLY A 45 1.29 -12.65 13.72
N GLN A 46 0.90 -13.61 12.88
CA GLN A 46 1.02 -15.03 13.23
C GLN A 46 2.49 -15.43 13.39
N TYR A 47 3.34 -15.02 12.44
CA TYR A 47 4.78 -15.30 12.53
C TYR A 47 5.42 -14.64 13.75
N TYR A 48 4.93 -13.45 14.15
CA TYR A 48 5.32 -12.80 15.40
C TYR A 48 4.90 -13.56 16.65
N LEU A 49 3.67 -14.08 16.70
CA LEU A 49 3.23 -14.90 17.84
C LEU A 49 4.07 -16.18 17.97
N ASP A 50 4.48 -16.76 16.86
CA ASP A 50 5.24 -18.01 16.84
C ASP A 50 6.73 -17.80 17.16
N THR A 51 7.31 -16.66 16.79
CA THR A 51 8.78 -16.46 16.78
C THR A 51 9.30 -15.22 17.48
N GLY A 52 8.43 -14.24 17.76
CA GLY A 52 8.81 -12.90 18.23
C GLY A 52 9.31 -11.95 17.15
N ALA A 53 9.39 -12.36 15.88
CA ALA A 53 9.77 -11.52 14.74
C ALA A 53 8.60 -11.37 13.75
N GLU A 54 8.55 -10.28 12.98
CA GLU A 54 7.43 -10.04 12.04
C GLU A 54 7.62 -10.74 10.68
N TRP A 55 8.83 -11.20 10.36
CA TRP A 55 9.21 -11.99 9.18
C TRP A 55 10.61 -12.61 9.40
N PRO A 56 11.01 -13.66 8.65
CA PRO A 56 12.31 -14.30 8.86
C PRO A 56 13.48 -13.45 8.33
N ASP A 57 14.67 -13.72 8.87
CA ASP A 57 15.92 -13.16 8.36
C ASP A 57 16.09 -13.48 6.86
N GLY A 58 16.63 -12.52 6.10
CA GLY A 58 16.81 -12.65 4.65
C GLY A 58 15.55 -12.43 3.81
N ALA A 59 14.36 -12.31 4.41
CA ALA A 59 13.12 -12.00 3.66
C ALA A 59 13.22 -10.65 2.94
N PHE A 60 13.74 -9.61 3.59
CA PHE A 60 13.93 -8.28 2.98
C PHE A 60 14.90 -8.33 1.79
N GLU A 61 16.04 -8.99 1.92
CA GLU A 61 17.03 -9.09 0.82
C GLU A 61 16.46 -9.89 -0.36
N SER A 62 15.66 -10.91 -0.07
CA SER A 62 14.91 -11.62 -1.10
C SER A 62 13.90 -10.71 -1.80
N CYS A 63 13.16 -9.89 -1.05
CA CYS A 63 12.24 -8.89 -1.61
C CYS A 63 12.96 -7.86 -2.48
N LYS A 64 14.13 -7.37 -2.03
CA LYS A 64 14.95 -6.37 -2.73
C LYS A 64 15.55 -6.90 -4.04
N SER A 65 15.87 -8.19 -4.08
CA SER A 65 16.45 -8.85 -5.27
C SER A 65 15.41 -9.42 -6.22
N ALA A 66 14.12 -9.45 -5.84
CA ALA A 66 13.03 -9.94 -6.65
C ALA A 66 12.54 -8.89 -7.68
N ASP A 67 11.89 -9.36 -8.74
CA ASP A 67 11.28 -8.49 -9.74
C ASP A 67 9.99 -7.84 -9.23
N ALA A 68 9.24 -8.56 -8.38
CA ALA A 68 8.06 -8.03 -7.71
C ALA A 68 7.77 -8.77 -6.40
N ILE A 69 6.97 -8.11 -5.56
CA ILE A 69 6.50 -8.64 -4.27
C ILE A 69 4.98 -8.72 -4.33
N LEU A 70 4.42 -9.88 -4.04
CA LEU A 70 2.99 -10.08 -3.86
C LEU A 70 2.70 -10.23 -2.37
N LEU A 71 2.08 -9.21 -1.78
CA LEU A 71 1.69 -9.17 -0.37
C LEU A 71 0.18 -9.39 -0.24
N GLY A 72 -0.23 -10.26 0.69
CA GLY A 72 -1.61 -10.46 1.09
C GLY A 72 -2.07 -9.37 2.07
N ALA A 73 -2.32 -9.75 3.32
CA ALA A 73 -2.69 -8.84 4.40
C ALA A 73 -1.81 -9.12 5.62
N VAL A 74 -1.56 -8.14 6.47
CA VAL A 74 -0.83 -8.35 7.74
C VAL A 74 -1.52 -7.63 8.88
N GLY A 75 -1.38 -8.18 10.08
CA GLY A 75 -1.99 -7.71 11.31
C GLY A 75 -3.03 -8.68 11.85
N LEU A 76 -2.94 -8.98 13.14
CA LEU A 76 -3.93 -9.70 13.93
C LEU A 76 -4.23 -8.91 15.21
N PRO A 77 -5.49 -8.83 15.67
CA PRO A 77 -5.84 -8.10 16.90
C PRO A 77 -5.04 -8.54 18.13
N GLU A 78 -4.74 -9.83 18.25
CA GLU A 78 -3.99 -10.45 19.34
C GLU A 78 -2.47 -10.30 19.22
N ALA A 79 -1.95 -9.92 18.05
CA ALA A 79 -0.52 -9.81 17.79
C ALA A 79 -0.05 -8.36 17.95
N THR A 80 0.36 -7.99 19.16
CA THR A 80 0.82 -6.64 19.51
C THR A 80 2.29 -6.66 19.95
N LEU A 81 3.08 -5.73 19.41
CA LEU A 81 4.47 -5.48 19.80
C LEU A 81 4.54 -4.86 21.21
N PRO A 82 5.68 -4.93 21.91
CA PRO A 82 5.82 -4.34 23.26
C PRO A 82 5.53 -2.84 23.33
N ASN A 83 5.68 -2.13 22.22
CA ASN A 83 5.38 -0.70 22.10
C ASN A 83 3.89 -0.40 21.79
N GLY A 84 3.03 -1.41 21.75
CA GLY A 84 1.59 -1.29 21.47
C GLY A 84 1.23 -1.24 19.99
N GLU A 85 2.19 -1.31 19.07
CA GLU A 85 1.91 -1.39 17.63
C GLU A 85 1.45 -2.80 17.23
N VAL A 86 0.57 -2.88 16.22
CA VAL A 86 0.15 -4.18 15.66
C VAL A 86 1.32 -4.82 14.94
N ALA A 87 1.64 -6.07 15.28
CA ALA A 87 2.67 -6.85 14.59
C ALA A 87 2.28 -7.13 13.13
N GLY A 88 3.25 -7.08 12.23
CA GLY A 88 3.12 -7.12 10.78
C GLY A 88 3.23 -5.75 10.11
N VAL A 89 2.99 -4.65 10.84
CA VAL A 89 3.14 -3.28 10.31
C VAL A 89 4.59 -2.99 9.92
N GLY A 90 5.57 -3.56 10.62
CA GLY A 90 7.00 -3.44 10.32
C GLY A 90 7.37 -4.03 8.96
N VAL A 91 6.69 -5.10 8.51
CA VAL A 91 6.89 -5.67 7.16
C VAL A 91 6.50 -4.64 6.09
N VAL A 92 5.33 -4.03 6.24
CA VAL A 92 4.81 -3.06 5.25
C VAL A 92 5.67 -1.81 5.21
N PHE A 93 6.02 -1.23 6.36
CA PHE A 93 6.87 -0.05 6.38
C PHE A 93 8.31 -0.35 5.99
N GLY A 94 8.87 -1.50 6.42
CA GLY A 94 10.19 -1.96 6.04
C GLY A 94 10.35 -2.06 4.52
N LEU A 95 9.35 -2.63 3.83
CA LEU A 95 9.34 -2.66 2.37
C LEU A 95 9.21 -1.27 1.74
N ARG A 96 8.28 -0.44 2.24
CA ARG A 96 8.01 0.88 1.66
C ARG A 96 9.22 1.80 1.74
N PHE A 97 9.80 1.93 2.92
CA PHE A 97 10.95 2.80 3.14
C PHE A 97 12.23 2.17 2.60
N GLY A 98 12.45 0.88 2.87
CA GLY A 98 13.67 0.16 2.48
C GLY A 98 13.87 0.02 0.96
N LEU A 99 12.78 0.00 0.18
CA LEU A 99 12.82 -0.07 -1.28
C LEU A 99 12.41 1.25 -1.97
N ASP A 100 12.23 2.34 -1.22
CA ASP A 100 11.77 3.64 -1.72
C ASP A 100 10.49 3.54 -2.60
N LEU A 101 9.50 2.74 -2.15
CA LEU A 101 8.21 2.53 -2.84
C LEU A 101 7.28 3.75 -2.67
N TYR A 102 7.69 4.87 -3.24
CA TYR A 102 7.12 6.19 -2.99
C TYR A 102 5.73 6.42 -3.57
N ALA A 103 5.38 5.74 -4.67
CA ALA A 103 4.10 5.90 -5.35
C ALA A 103 3.17 4.74 -5.00
N ASN A 104 2.17 4.99 -4.16
CA ASN A 104 1.09 4.05 -3.92
C ASN A 104 -0.08 4.32 -4.88
N VAL A 105 -0.33 3.38 -5.80
CA VAL A 105 -1.31 3.51 -6.88
C VAL A 105 -2.54 2.67 -6.56
N ARG A 106 -3.73 3.29 -6.50
CA ARG A 106 -5.00 2.61 -6.19
C ARG A 106 -6.07 2.92 -7.25
N PRO A 107 -6.17 2.11 -8.31
CA PRO A 107 -7.27 2.20 -9.27
C PRO A 107 -8.62 1.92 -8.60
N THR A 108 -9.60 2.77 -8.85
CA THR A 108 -10.95 2.68 -8.27
C THR A 108 -11.97 2.86 -9.38
N LYS A 109 -12.77 1.81 -9.64
CA LYS A 109 -13.74 1.78 -10.73
C LYS A 109 -14.99 0.96 -10.36
N LEU A 110 -16.12 1.31 -10.97
CA LEU A 110 -17.35 0.53 -10.88
C LEU A 110 -17.44 -0.46 -12.04
N TYR A 111 -17.43 -1.74 -11.70
CA TYR A 111 -17.57 -2.83 -12.67
C TYR A 111 -19.03 -3.16 -12.95
N PRO A 112 -19.37 -3.59 -14.18
CA PRO A 112 -20.66 -4.22 -14.47
C PRO A 112 -20.94 -5.37 -13.50
N ASN A 113 -22.20 -5.51 -13.08
CA ASN A 113 -22.69 -6.59 -12.21
C ASN A 113 -22.11 -6.63 -10.78
N VAL A 114 -21.28 -5.65 -10.38
CA VAL A 114 -20.83 -5.50 -8.99
C VAL A 114 -21.74 -4.50 -8.27
N ARG A 115 -22.63 -5.02 -7.42
CA ARG A 115 -23.54 -4.22 -6.59
C ARG A 115 -22.82 -3.65 -5.37
N HIS A 116 -23.34 -2.54 -4.84
CA HIS A 116 -22.77 -1.80 -3.72
C HIS A 116 -23.35 -2.33 -2.41
N LYS A 117 -22.50 -2.64 -1.42
CA LYS A 117 -22.96 -3.00 -0.08
C LYS A 117 -23.36 -1.73 0.68
N VAL A 118 -24.66 -1.51 0.86
CA VAL A 118 -25.22 -0.36 1.59
C VAL A 118 -26.21 -0.85 2.64
N HIS A 119 -25.90 -0.58 3.91
CA HIS A 119 -26.58 -1.18 5.06
C HIS A 119 -26.68 -2.70 4.92
N ASP A 120 -27.91 -3.21 4.91
CA ASP A 120 -28.21 -4.62 5.10
C ASP A 120 -28.28 -5.40 3.78
N GLY A 121 -27.83 -4.81 2.66
CA GLY A 121 -27.92 -5.46 1.37
C GLY A 121 -27.07 -4.88 0.25
N PHE A 122 -27.08 -5.59 -0.88
CA PHE A 122 -26.40 -5.20 -2.11
C PHE A 122 -27.37 -4.48 -3.06
N LYS A 123 -27.10 -3.21 -3.35
CA LYS A 123 -27.94 -2.35 -4.19
C LYS A 123 -27.14 -1.75 -5.34
N GLN A 124 -27.79 -1.48 -6.47
CA GLN A 124 -27.18 -0.65 -7.52
C GLN A 124 -27.38 0.82 -7.14
N VAL A 125 -26.34 1.46 -6.61
CA VAL A 125 -26.39 2.88 -6.22
C VAL A 125 -25.91 3.75 -7.37
N TRP A 126 -24.79 3.40 -7.98
CA TRP A 126 -24.18 4.15 -9.08
C TRP A 126 -24.05 3.26 -10.31
N GLU A 127 -24.34 3.80 -11.50
CA GLU A 127 -24.17 3.05 -12.75
C GLU A 127 -22.69 2.67 -12.98
N PRO A 128 -22.42 1.46 -13.51
CA PRO A 128 -21.08 1.10 -13.96
C PRO A 128 -20.50 2.16 -14.92
N GLY A 129 -19.19 2.37 -14.86
CA GLY A 129 -18.51 3.35 -15.70
C GLY A 129 -18.65 4.82 -15.27
N LYS A 130 -19.50 5.16 -14.29
CA LYS A 130 -19.56 6.54 -13.74
C LYS A 130 -18.32 6.91 -12.92
N VAL A 131 -17.62 5.91 -12.38
CA VAL A 131 -16.42 6.07 -11.56
C VAL A 131 -15.30 5.29 -12.21
N ASP A 132 -14.23 5.99 -12.59
CA ASP A 132 -12.97 5.43 -13.03
C ASP A 132 -11.84 6.45 -12.78
N PHE A 133 -11.18 6.32 -11.63
CA PHE A 133 -10.06 7.17 -11.25
C PHE A 133 -8.97 6.37 -10.55
N VAL A 134 -7.81 6.97 -10.40
CA VAL A 134 -6.67 6.36 -9.69
C VAL A 134 -6.22 7.32 -8.62
N ILE A 135 -6.12 6.82 -7.39
CA ILE A 135 -5.45 7.55 -6.31
C ILE A 135 -3.95 7.28 -6.45
N VAL A 136 -3.16 8.34 -6.58
CA VAL A 136 -1.71 8.29 -6.44
C VAL A 136 -1.38 8.95 -5.10
N ARG A 137 -0.88 8.15 -4.17
CA ARG A 137 -0.54 8.57 -2.81
C ARG A 137 0.97 8.50 -2.61
N GLU A 138 1.55 9.60 -2.14
CA GLU A 138 2.92 9.60 -1.60
C GLU A 138 2.97 8.65 -0.39
N ASN A 139 3.95 7.75 -0.38
CA ASN A 139 3.92 6.56 0.46
C ASN A 139 5.19 6.36 1.32
N THR A 140 6.12 7.32 1.26
CA THR A 140 7.43 7.30 1.94
C THR A 140 7.72 8.56 2.75
N GLU A 141 6.77 9.48 2.87
CA GLU A 141 6.84 10.68 3.70
C GLU A 141 5.50 10.89 4.45
N GLY A 142 5.22 12.12 4.87
CA GLY A 142 4.03 12.49 5.61
C GLY A 142 4.14 12.19 7.10
N LEU A 143 3.01 11.87 7.72
CA LEU A 143 2.92 11.54 9.16
C LEU A 143 3.55 10.20 9.51
N TYR A 144 3.82 9.34 8.52
CA TYR A 144 4.44 8.04 8.74
C TYR A 144 5.97 8.11 8.79
N THR A 145 6.55 9.27 8.51
CA THR A 145 7.98 9.50 8.69
C THR A 145 8.33 9.29 10.16
N PRO A 146 9.49 8.68 10.51
CA PRO A 146 9.92 8.48 11.89
C PRO A 146 10.40 9.78 12.57
N ALA A 147 9.70 10.89 12.33
CA ALA A 147 9.85 12.18 13.00
C ALA A 147 8.74 12.32 14.06
N ARG A 148 8.74 11.38 15.02
CA ARG A 148 7.70 11.22 16.04
C ARG A 148 8.32 10.84 17.39
N GLY A 149 7.57 10.98 18.49
CA GLY A 149 8.03 10.56 19.81
C GLY A 149 7.09 10.94 20.95
N PHE A 150 7.44 10.45 22.15
CA PHE A 150 6.75 10.73 23.40
C PHE A 150 7.66 11.54 24.34
N LEU A 151 7.06 12.38 25.18
CA LEU A 151 7.70 12.94 26.37
C LEU A 151 7.09 12.29 27.60
N SER A 152 7.91 11.51 28.30
CA SER A 152 7.53 10.83 29.53
C SER A 152 8.35 11.35 30.70
N ARG A 153 7.69 11.76 31.79
CA ARG A 153 8.33 12.24 33.02
C ARG A 153 7.74 11.54 34.23
N GLY A 154 8.59 11.04 35.12
CA GLY A 154 8.14 10.31 36.32
C GLY A 154 7.32 9.05 36.03
N GLY A 155 7.49 8.43 34.85
CA GLY A 155 6.70 7.25 34.43
C GLY A 155 5.33 7.57 33.84
N ILE A 156 5.03 8.85 33.55
CA ILE A 156 3.78 9.29 32.94
C ILE A 156 4.09 9.83 31.54
N ASP A 157 3.37 9.35 30.54
CA ASP A 157 3.40 9.90 29.18
C ASP A 157 2.54 11.17 29.13
N GLU A 158 3.18 12.32 28.96
CA GLU A 158 2.51 13.63 29.05
C GLU A 158 2.21 14.24 27.68
N LEU A 159 2.99 13.89 26.66
CA LEU A 159 2.89 14.42 25.31
C LEU A 159 3.34 13.37 24.29
N ALA A 160 2.64 13.34 23.16
CA ALA A 160 3.07 12.63 21.95
C ALA A 160 3.08 13.62 20.77
N VAL A 161 4.04 13.47 19.86
CA VAL A 161 4.18 14.31 18.67
C VAL A 161 4.43 13.44 17.45
N ASP A 162 3.72 13.75 16.36
CA ASP A 162 3.97 13.24 15.00
C ASP A 162 4.16 14.42 14.04
N SER A 163 5.33 14.51 13.41
CA SER A 163 5.63 15.58 12.45
C SER A 163 5.30 15.12 11.03
N ARG A 164 4.44 15.87 10.34
CA ARG A 164 4.13 15.63 8.93
C ARG A 164 5.23 16.20 8.04
N ILE A 165 6.11 15.34 7.54
CA ILE A 165 7.20 15.73 6.65
C ILE A 165 6.74 15.71 5.19
N ILE A 166 7.03 16.78 4.44
CA ILE A 166 6.92 16.81 2.98
C ILE A 166 8.20 17.43 2.45
N THR A 167 8.85 16.74 1.53
CA THR A 167 10.04 17.26 0.84
C THR A 167 9.71 17.65 -0.59
N ARG A 168 10.56 18.51 -1.17
CA ARG A 168 10.51 18.82 -2.60
C ARG A 168 10.69 17.57 -3.46
N LYS A 169 11.66 16.71 -3.11
CA LYS A 169 11.93 15.45 -3.80
C LYS A 169 10.68 14.55 -3.83
N GLY A 170 10.06 14.33 -2.67
CA GLY A 170 8.86 13.49 -2.53
C GLY A 170 7.67 14.05 -3.32
N ALA A 171 7.43 15.35 -3.23
CA ALA A 171 6.38 16.04 -3.97
C ALA A 171 6.59 15.95 -5.50
N GLU A 172 7.77 16.32 -6.00
CA GLU A 172 8.03 16.37 -7.44
C GLU A 172 7.89 15.00 -8.11
N ARG A 173 8.43 13.95 -7.50
CA ARG A 173 8.37 12.60 -8.09
C ARG A 173 6.96 12.02 -8.13
N VAL A 174 6.15 12.23 -7.08
CA VAL A 174 4.78 11.70 -7.03
C VAL A 174 3.84 12.50 -7.93
N ILE A 175 4.03 13.82 -8.03
CA ILE A 175 3.29 14.68 -8.93
C ILE A 175 3.60 14.30 -10.38
N ARG A 176 4.89 14.19 -10.73
CA ARG A 176 5.33 13.77 -12.08
C ARG A 176 4.71 12.43 -12.47
N PHE A 177 4.81 11.44 -11.59
CA PHE A 177 4.19 10.13 -11.78
C PHE A 177 2.68 10.22 -12.02
N ALA A 178 1.96 11.06 -11.26
CA ALA A 178 0.53 11.25 -11.43
C ALA A 178 0.17 11.87 -12.80
N PHE A 179 0.96 12.83 -13.29
CA PHE A 179 0.77 13.40 -14.63
C PHE A 179 1.08 12.40 -15.73
N GLU A 180 2.18 11.63 -15.62
CA GLU A 180 2.54 10.57 -16.57
C GLU A 180 1.46 9.49 -16.64
N LEU A 181 0.96 9.04 -15.49
CA LEU A 181 -0.16 8.10 -15.42
C LEU A 181 -1.44 8.69 -16.04
N SER A 182 -1.72 9.97 -15.82
CA SER A 182 -2.88 10.65 -16.42
C SER A 182 -2.82 10.66 -17.95
N GLN A 183 -1.62 10.78 -18.55
CA GLN A 183 -1.44 10.72 -20.00
C GLN A 183 -1.75 9.34 -20.60
N GLN A 184 -1.56 8.27 -19.83
CA GLN A 184 -1.87 6.89 -20.26
C GLN A 184 -3.35 6.52 -20.12
N ARG A 185 -4.18 7.42 -19.58
CA ARG A 185 -5.60 7.17 -19.30
C ARG A 185 -6.52 7.86 -20.31
N SER A 186 -7.75 7.35 -20.39
CA SER A 186 -8.81 7.82 -21.28
C SER A 186 -9.56 9.08 -20.80
N GLY A 187 -9.08 9.72 -19.73
CA GLY A 187 -9.72 10.86 -19.10
C GLY A 187 -10.92 10.51 -18.21
N ALA A 188 -11.57 11.53 -17.63
CA ALA A 188 -12.70 11.35 -16.74
C ALA A 188 -13.92 10.78 -17.49
N PRO A 189 -14.73 9.88 -16.90
CA PRO A 189 -15.89 9.30 -17.57
C PRO A 189 -16.91 10.32 -18.08
N ALA A 190 -17.02 11.48 -17.42
CA ALA A 190 -18.01 12.51 -17.76
C ALA A 190 -17.73 13.21 -19.10
N ASP A 191 -16.46 13.42 -19.46
CA ASP A 191 -16.08 14.32 -20.56
C ASP A 191 -14.78 13.92 -21.29
N ARG A 192 -14.19 12.77 -20.93
CA ARG A 192 -12.93 12.25 -21.49
C ARG A 192 -11.72 13.18 -21.31
N THR A 193 -11.83 14.19 -20.46
CA THR A 193 -10.72 15.11 -20.20
C THR A 193 -9.75 14.47 -19.20
N ARG A 194 -8.47 14.41 -19.56
CA ARG A 194 -7.39 14.02 -18.65
C ARG A 194 -7.17 15.11 -17.62
N ARG A 195 -7.15 14.74 -16.34
CA ARG A 195 -6.95 15.67 -15.23
C ARG A 195 -6.15 15.01 -14.13
N VAL A 196 -5.43 15.83 -13.38
CA VAL A 196 -4.83 15.47 -12.10
C VAL A 196 -5.41 16.42 -11.07
N THR A 197 -6.05 15.87 -10.04
CA THR A 197 -6.62 16.67 -8.95
C THR A 197 -5.71 16.56 -7.74
N CYS A 198 -5.11 17.69 -7.35
CA CYS A 198 -4.32 17.77 -6.12
C CYS A 198 -5.24 17.86 -4.90
N VAL A 199 -5.09 16.93 -3.95
CA VAL A 199 -5.83 16.94 -2.68
C VAL A 199 -4.88 17.34 -1.56
N ASP A 200 -5.11 18.51 -0.96
CA ASP A 200 -4.23 19.08 0.07
C ASP A 200 -4.98 20.00 1.04
N LYS A 201 -4.25 20.51 2.04
CA LYS A 201 -4.71 21.51 3.01
C LYS A 201 -3.77 22.72 3.05
N SER A 202 -3.40 23.23 1.88
CA SER A 202 -2.45 24.34 1.71
C SER A 202 -2.98 25.70 2.20
N ASN A 203 -4.29 25.81 2.46
CA ASN A 203 -4.86 26.97 3.14
C ASN A 203 -4.36 27.14 4.59
N VAL A 204 -3.84 26.07 5.21
CA VAL A 204 -3.33 26.10 6.59
C VAL A 204 -1.90 25.57 6.68
N THR A 205 -1.62 24.39 6.14
CA THR A 205 -0.42 23.62 6.49
C THR A 205 0.79 23.94 5.59
N ALA A 206 1.96 24.14 6.22
CA ALA A 206 3.20 24.49 5.52
C ALA A 206 3.64 23.44 4.49
N GLY A 207 3.59 22.16 4.84
CA GLY A 207 3.94 21.06 3.93
C GLY A 207 3.05 21.04 2.68
N CYS A 208 1.75 21.29 2.80
CA CYS A 208 0.86 21.37 1.64
C CYS A 208 1.09 22.64 0.80
N LYS A 209 1.50 23.75 1.43
CA LYS A 209 1.93 24.95 0.68
C LYS A 209 3.17 24.66 -0.16
N LEU A 210 4.12 23.88 0.35
CA LEU A 210 5.26 23.39 -0.43
C LEU A 210 4.81 22.46 -1.55
N PHE A 211 3.94 21.49 -1.27
CA PHE A 211 3.44 20.52 -2.25
C PHE A 211 2.74 21.16 -3.46
N ARG A 212 2.07 22.32 -3.27
CA ARG A 212 1.42 23.07 -4.35
C ARG A 212 2.36 23.91 -5.22
N ARG A 213 3.58 24.20 -4.75
CA ARG A 213 4.54 25.08 -5.43
C ARG A 213 5.40 24.30 -6.40
#